data_AF-A0A329W3F6-F1
#
_entry.id   AF-A0A329W3F6-F1
#
_cell.length_a   1.000
_cell.length_b   1.000
_cell.length_c   1.000
_cell.angle_alpha   90.00
_cell.angle_beta   90.00
_cell.angle_gamma   90.00
#
_symmetry.space_group_name_H-M   'P 1'
#
loop_
_entity.id
_entity.type
_entity.pdbx_description
1 polymer ?
#
loop_
_entity_poly.entity_id
_entity_poly.type
_entity_poly.pdbx_seq_one_letter_code
_entity_poly.pdbx_strand_id
1 'polypeptide(L)'
;MSHLIILHHIRVENANAITGLTYGFPAITHFLGFTHAISRKLQKSHNLKLENCGVICHNHQLHAYRSDPIKDKVFALTRNPLTKEAKTATINEEGRMHMIVSLLVECSGEIAGDAEANDLEQYLLEICPTQRLAGGTITEITKVNVIAFPQEERETRKLMRRLLPGFILLDRSELLAKHYEELKQNNSQIEMIDAWLDFSTIKMRAIPVREDKQPEIGDSAYWEYIPKPGSGYLVPLMTGYQTISPLYPAGKVDKTRDPNTPFCFVEAIYGVGEWKSPHRIDDIRQLLWCYDYQEGEGVYRCCNQQTISRQSKPNKKVRIID
;
A
#
# COMPACT_ATOMS: atom_id res chain seq x y z
N MET A 1 22.19 -16.35 -0.49
CA MET A 1 21.15 -16.72 -1.50
C MET A 1 19.85 -16.02 -1.10
N SER A 2 18.98 -15.67 -2.05
CA SER A 2 17.68 -15.06 -1.71
C SER A 2 16.60 -16.13 -1.61
N HIS A 3 15.81 -16.06 -0.55
CA HIS A 3 14.65 -16.91 -0.30
C HIS A 3 13.39 -16.05 -0.30
N LEU A 4 12.24 -16.72 -0.44
CA LEU A 4 10.94 -16.09 -0.36
C LEU A 4 10.12 -16.76 0.75
N ILE A 5 9.74 -15.97 1.74
CA ILE A 5 8.85 -16.38 2.82
C ILE A 5 7.42 -16.01 2.41
N ILE A 6 6.51 -16.97 2.51
CA ILE A 6 5.12 -16.80 2.12
C ILE A 6 4.25 -17.03 3.34
N LEU A 7 3.66 -15.96 3.86
CA LEU A 7 2.65 -16.04 4.92
C LEU A 7 1.28 -16.13 4.25
N HIS A 8 0.66 -17.31 4.28
CA HIS A 8 -0.62 -17.57 3.63
C HIS A 8 -1.80 -17.21 4.54
N HIS A 9 -2.74 -16.43 4.00
CA HIS A 9 -4.06 -16.16 4.59
C HIS A 9 -3.99 -15.73 6.07
N ILE A 10 -3.18 -14.70 6.35
CA ILE A 10 -3.16 -14.01 7.63
C ILE A 10 -4.53 -13.37 7.86
N ARG A 11 -5.26 -13.84 8.87
CA ARG A 11 -6.49 -13.21 9.33
C ARG A 11 -6.15 -12.12 10.33
N VAL A 12 -6.59 -10.90 10.03
CA VAL A 12 -6.37 -9.73 10.88
C VAL A 12 -7.70 -9.11 11.26
N GLU A 13 -7.89 -8.94 12.56
CA GLU A 13 -9.06 -8.27 13.12
C GLU A 13 -8.73 -6.85 13.58
N ASN A 14 -9.68 -5.93 13.39
CA ASN A 14 -9.58 -4.51 13.76
C ASN A 14 -8.32 -3.81 13.24
N ALA A 15 -7.92 -4.11 12.00
CA ALA A 15 -6.88 -3.36 11.31
C ALA A 15 -7.35 -1.92 11.05
N ASN A 16 -6.43 -0.96 11.08
CA ASN A 16 -6.69 0.44 10.80
C ASN A 16 -7.14 0.61 9.33
N ALA A 17 -8.28 1.26 9.15
CA ALA A 17 -8.87 1.53 7.83
C ALA A 17 -8.82 3.00 7.43
N ILE A 18 -8.13 3.86 8.20
CA ILE A 18 -7.92 5.28 7.88
C ILE A 18 -6.45 5.50 7.60
N THR A 19 -6.15 6.13 6.45
CA THR A 19 -4.80 6.36 5.99
C THR A 19 -4.71 7.77 5.36
N GLY A 20 -4.49 8.77 6.20
CA GLY A 20 -4.48 10.17 5.77
C GLY A 20 -5.82 10.57 5.16
N LEU A 21 -5.82 11.00 3.90
CA LEU A 21 -7.01 11.39 3.13
C LEU A 21 -7.79 10.18 2.56
N THR A 22 -7.26 8.97 2.63
CA THR A 22 -7.92 7.77 2.12
C THR A 22 -8.47 6.89 3.24
N TYR A 23 -9.51 6.13 2.92
CA TYR A 23 -10.03 5.09 3.80
C TYR A 23 -10.24 3.79 3.05
N GLY A 24 -10.25 2.67 3.78
CA GLY A 24 -10.35 1.33 3.22
C GLY A 24 -9.13 0.49 3.58
N PHE A 25 -8.43 -0.04 2.58
CA PHE A 25 -7.28 -0.90 2.82
C PHE A 25 -6.09 -0.12 3.44
N PRO A 26 -5.33 -0.71 4.38
CA PRO A 26 -4.26 0.02 5.08
C PRO A 26 -3.12 0.46 4.14
N ALA A 27 -2.45 1.56 4.48
CA ALA A 27 -1.21 1.98 3.80
C ALA A 27 -0.17 0.86 3.72
N ILE A 28 0.61 0.86 2.63
CA ILE A 28 1.69 -0.11 2.43
C ILE A 28 2.77 -0.05 3.53
N THR A 29 2.96 1.12 4.13
CA THR A 29 3.90 1.34 5.24
C THR A 29 3.62 0.42 6.44
N HIS A 30 2.37 0.01 6.66
CA HIS A 30 2.02 -0.93 7.73
C HIS A 30 2.60 -2.33 7.47
N PHE A 31 2.57 -2.78 6.22
CA PHE A 31 3.05 -4.10 5.81
C PHE A 31 4.58 -4.15 5.81
N LEU A 32 5.23 -3.12 5.28
CA LEU A 32 6.69 -3.01 5.37
C LEU A 32 7.19 -2.82 6.80
N GLY A 33 6.43 -2.09 7.64
CA GLY A 33 6.73 -1.96 9.06
C GLY A 33 6.61 -3.30 9.81
N PHE A 34 5.59 -4.10 9.50
CA PHE A 34 5.45 -5.47 10.01
C PHE A 34 6.63 -6.35 9.57
N THR A 35 6.97 -6.36 8.28
CA THR A 35 8.12 -7.10 7.74
C THR A 35 9.42 -6.70 8.45
N HIS A 36 9.64 -5.40 8.66
CA HIS A 36 10.82 -4.90 9.36
C HIS A 36 10.84 -5.33 10.84
N ALA A 37 9.69 -5.31 11.53
CA ALA A 37 9.59 -5.79 12.91
C ALA A 37 9.96 -7.27 13.04
N ILE A 38 9.49 -8.12 12.12
CA ILE A 38 9.86 -9.54 12.06
C ILE A 38 11.35 -9.70 11.71
N SER A 39 11.86 -8.91 10.75
CA SER A 39 13.29 -8.93 10.39
C SER A 39 14.19 -8.68 11.61
N ARG A 40 13.84 -7.74 12.49
CA ARG A 40 14.64 -7.45 13.69
C ARG A 40 14.69 -8.62 14.67
N LYS A 41 13.65 -9.47 14.70
CA LYS A 41 13.63 -10.67 15.53
C LYS A 41 14.45 -11.79 14.88
N LEU A 42 14.25 -12.03 13.59
CA LEU A 42 14.98 -13.04 12.83
C LEU A 42 16.48 -12.74 12.73
N GLN A 43 16.87 -11.47 12.64
CA GLN A 43 18.29 -11.10 12.62
C GLN A 43 18.99 -11.51 13.92
N LYS A 44 18.29 -11.51 15.05
CA LYS A 44 18.86 -11.92 16.34
C LYS A 44 18.89 -13.44 16.52
N SER A 45 17.88 -14.15 16.04
CA SER A 45 17.74 -15.60 16.26
C SER A 45 18.38 -16.46 15.16
N HIS A 46 18.27 -16.05 13.89
CA HIS A 46 18.66 -16.84 12.72
C HIS A 46 19.63 -16.09 11.79
N ASN A 47 20.05 -14.86 12.13
CA ASN A 47 20.86 -13.99 11.27
C ASN A 47 20.26 -13.76 9.86
N LEU A 48 18.92 -13.80 9.76
CA LEU A 48 18.18 -13.54 8.52
C LEU A 48 17.68 -12.09 8.48
N LYS A 49 17.65 -11.52 7.27
CA LYS A 49 17.13 -10.16 7.04
C LYS A 49 15.98 -10.19 6.03
N LEU A 50 14.87 -9.58 6.42
CA LEU A 50 13.70 -9.39 5.56
C LEU A 50 13.65 -7.94 5.08
N GLU A 51 13.44 -7.76 3.78
CA GLU A 51 13.50 -6.42 3.17
C GLU A 51 12.18 -6.05 2.50
N ASN A 52 11.85 -6.75 1.42
CA ASN A 52 10.77 -6.36 0.54
C ASN A 52 9.52 -7.20 0.78
N CYS A 53 8.33 -6.61 0.55
CA CYS A 53 7.06 -7.24 0.86
C CYS A 53 6.03 -7.06 -0.25
N GLY A 54 5.49 -8.17 -0.74
CA GLY A 54 4.33 -8.23 -1.60
C GLY A 54 3.06 -8.45 -0.80
N VAL A 55 2.00 -7.72 -1.14
CA VAL A 55 0.71 -7.77 -0.43
C VAL A 55 -0.37 -8.30 -1.35
N ILE A 56 -1.03 -9.37 -0.91
CA ILE A 56 -2.18 -9.97 -1.58
C ILE A 56 -3.37 -9.92 -0.63
N CYS A 57 -4.47 -9.28 -1.05
CA CYS A 57 -5.72 -9.28 -0.32
C CYS A 57 -6.66 -10.35 -0.88
N HIS A 58 -7.07 -11.30 -0.04
CA HIS A 58 -8.03 -12.34 -0.37
C HIS A 58 -9.45 -11.92 -0.03
N ASN A 59 -9.62 -11.25 1.10
CA ASN A 59 -10.90 -10.74 1.56
C ASN A 59 -10.69 -9.53 2.47
N HIS A 60 -11.64 -8.61 2.47
CA HIS A 60 -11.67 -7.52 3.43
C HIS A 60 -13.11 -7.13 3.75
N GLN A 61 -13.33 -6.69 4.99
CA GLN A 61 -14.61 -6.21 5.48
C GLN A 61 -14.38 -4.93 6.28
N LEU A 62 -14.83 -3.80 5.73
CA LEU A 62 -14.81 -2.52 6.42
C LEU A 62 -15.87 -2.48 7.51
N HIS A 63 -15.52 -2.01 8.71
CA HIS A 63 -16.49 -1.75 9.77
C HIS A 63 -17.13 -0.38 9.56
N ALA A 64 -17.96 -0.29 8.53
CA ALA A 64 -18.72 0.90 8.21
C ALA A 64 -20.16 0.52 7.90
N TYR A 65 -21.07 1.39 8.31
CA TYR A 65 -22.49 1.27 8.05
C TYR A 65 -22.95 2.36 7.09
N ARG A 66 -23.93 2.02 6.27
CA ARG A 66 -24.59 2.94 5.36
C ARG A 66 -26.10 2.82 5.58
N SER A 67 -26.75 3.91 6.00
CA SER A 67 -28.19 3.89 6.23
C SER A 67 -29.00 3.88 4.94
N ASP A 68 -28.47 4.51 3.89
CA ASP A 68 -29.16 4.71 2.60
C ASP A 68 -28.16 4.60 1.44
N PRO A 69 -28.50 3.95 0.30
CA PRO A 69 -27.66 3.85 -0.90
C PRO A 69 -27.19 5.16 -1.55
N ILE A 70 -27.65 6.32 -1.11
CA ILE A 70 -27.24 7.64 -1.60
C ILE A 70 -26.32 8.37 -0.59
N LYS A 71 -26.39 8.03 0.70
CA LYS A 71 -25.60 8.70 1.75
C LYS A 71 -24.17 8.18 1.87
N ASP A 72 -23.30 8.92 2.53
CA ASP A 72 -21.95 8.43 2.82
C ASP A 72 -21.96 7.26 3.82
N LYS A 73 -20.88 6.47 3.79
CA LYS A 73 -20.62 5.44 4.79
C LYS A 73 -20.04 6.09 6.04
N VAL A 74 -20.48 5.63 7.21
CA VAL A 74 -19.97 6.09 8.52
C VAL A 74 -19.33 4.91 9.24
N PHE A 75 -18.21 5.12 9.92
CA PHE A 75 -17.51 4.05 10.64
C PHE A 75 -18.31 3.57 11.86
N ALA A 76 -18.26 2.27 12.10
CA ALA A 76 -18.77 1.68 13.33
C ALA A 76 -17.74 1.86 14.45
N LEU A 77 -18.06 2.72 15.41
CA LEU A 77 -17.17 3.09 16.51
C LEU A 77 -17.33 2.16 17.73
N THR A 78 -16.35 2.18 18.62
CA THR A 78 -16.43 1.49 19.91
C THR A 78 -16.68 2.46 21.05
N ARG A 79 -17.39 1.98 22.08
CA ARG A 79 -17.61 2.74 23.30
C ARG A 79 -16.34 2.71 24.16
N ASN A 80 -15.71 3.88 24.30
CA ASN A 80 -14.59 4.05 25.21
C ASN A 80 -15.06 4.00 26.68
N PRO A 81 -14.19 3.60 27.62
CA PRO A 81 -14.48 3.71 29.05
C PRO A 81 -14.90 5.13 29.44
N LEU A 82 -15.71 5.24 30.49
CA LEU A 82 -16.10 6.53 31.04
C LEU A 82 -14.88 7.28 31.59
N THR A 83 -14.97 8.60 31.66
CA THR A 83 -13.94 9.43 32.29
C THR A 83 -13.89 9.17 33.79
N LYS A 84 -12.88 9.73 34.47
CA LYS A 84 -12.75 9.66 35.93
C LYS A 84 -13.99 10.21 36.65
N GLU A 85 -14.68 11.18 36.05
CA GLU A 85 -15.93 11.79 36.54
C GLU A 85 -17.19 10.99 36.12
N ALA A 86 -17.03 9.76 35.62
CA ALA A 86 -18.10 8.91 35.10
C ALA A 86 -18.91 9.52 33.94
N LYS A 87 -18.32 10.45 33.18
CA LYS A 87 -18.92 11.05 31.99
C LYS A 87 -18.50 10.32 30.72
N THR A 88 -19.29 10.46 29.66
CA THR A 88 -18.94 9.94 28.34
C THR A 88 -17.67 10.64 27.84
N ALA A 89 -16.65 9.85 27.52
CA ALA A 89 -15.42 10.36 26.91
C ALA A 89 -15.71 10.93 25.52
N THR A 90 -14.88 11.87 25.06
CA THR A 90 -14.96 12.39 23.70
C THR A 90 -14.81 11.26 22.68
N ILE A 91 -15.68 11.27 21.67
CA ILE A 91 -15.68 10.25 20.62
C ILE A 91 -14.62 10.66 19.60
N ASN A 92 -13.55 9.88 19.52
CA ASN A 92 -12.58 9.94 18.44
C ASN A 92 -12.98 8.88 17.41
N GLU A 93 -13.17 9.29 16.15
CA GLU A 93 -13.50 8.35 15.09
C GLU A 93 -12.28 7.52 14.70
N GLU A 94 -12.42 6.20 14.76
CA GLU A 94 -11.40 5.24 14.33
C GLU A 94 -12.03 4.31 13.29
N GLY A 95 -11.47 4.28 12.08
CA GLY A 95 -11.88 3.34 11.06
C GLY A 95 -11.20 2.00 11.27
N ARG A 96 -11.99 0.93 11.32
CA ARG A 96 -11.51 -0.44 11.51
C ARG A 96 -11.98 -1.35 10.40
N MET A 97 -11.24 -2.41 10.15
CA MET A 97 -11.62 -3.45 9.21
C MET A 97 -11.11 -4.83 9.64
N HIS A 98 -11.71 -5.87 9.07
CA HIS A 98 -11.18 -7.22 9.05
C HIS A 98 -10.58 -7.50 7.68
N MET A 99 -9.46 -8.22 7.63
CA MET A 99 -8.85 -8.59 6.36
C MET A 99 -8.21 -9.98 6.42
N ILE A 100 -8.16 -10.62 5.26
CA ILE A 100 -7.42 -11.86 5.01
C ILE A 100 -6.41 -11.54 3.93
N VAL A 101 -5.13 -11.56 4.30
CA VAL A 101 -4.03 -11.19 3.40
C VAL A 101 -2.97 -12.27 3.34
N SER A 102 -2.33 -12.45 2.19
CA SER A 102 -1.07 -13.19 2.12
C SER A 102 0.07 -12.23 1.88
N LEU A 103 1.21 -12.47 2.53
CA LEU A 103 2.41 -11.67 2.38
C LEU A 103 3.53 -12.50 1.73
N LEU A 104 4.17 -11.91 0.72
CA LEU A 104 5.35 -12.46 0.07
C LEU A 104 6.56 -11.64 0.49
N VAL A 105 7.45 -12.21 1.28
CA VAL A 105 8.53 -11.46 1.91
C VAL A 105 9.88 -11.98 1.40
N GLU A 106 10.66 -11.07 0.83
CA GLU A 106 12.03 -11.38 0.42
C GLU A 106 12.92 -11.54 1.66
N CYS A 107 13.64 -12.66 1.71
CA CYS A 107 14.53 -13.02 2.80
C CYS A 107 15.95 -13.22 2.28
N SER A 108 16.90 -12.53 2.90
CA SER A 108 18.33 -12.69 2.65
C SER A 108 19.01 -13.36 3.84
N GLY A 109 19.90 -14.31 3.53
CA GLY A 109 20.61 -15.11 4.52
C GLY A 109 20.84 -16.54 4.02
N GLU A 110 21.50 -17.34 4.84
CA GLU A 110 21.71 -18.77 4.59
C GLU A 110 20.62 -19.56 5.31
N ILE A 111 19.98 -20.47 4.58
CA ILE A 111 19.01 -21.44 5.10
C ILE A 111 19.48 -22.78 4.52
N ALA A 112 20.06 -23.62 5.36
CA ALA A 112 20.70 -24.87 5.00
C ALA A 112 19.68 -26.01 4.91
N GLY A 113 19.07 -26.14 3.73
CA GLY A 113 18.23 -27.28 3.37
C GLY A 113 16.83 -27.26 4.00
N ASP A 114 16.06 -28.32 3.73
CA ASP A 114 14.63 -28.37 4.02
C ASP A 114 14.30 -28.42 5.53
N ALA A 115 15.20 -28.97 6.36
CA ALA A 115 14.98 -29.05 7.80
C ALA A 115 14.96 -27.65 8.45
N GLU A 116 15.97 -26.83 8.16
CA GLU A 116 16.04 -25.46 8.69
C GLU A 116 14.92 -24.57 8.12
N ALA A 117 14.53 -24.79 6.86
CA ALA A 117 13.37 -24.12 6.29
C ALA A 117 12.07 -24.46 7.05
N ASN A 118 11.84 -25.73 7.37
CA ASN A 118 10.66 -26.16 8.15
C ASN A 118 10.68 -25.60 9.58
N ASP A 119 11.83 -25.58 10.24
CA ASP A 119 11.97 -25.00 11.58
C ASP A 119 11.67 -23.49 11.56
N LEU A 120 12.14 -22.78 10.53
CA LEU A 120 11.83 -21.37 10.32
C LEU A 120 10.35 -21.15 10.05
N GLU A 121 9.69 -22.02 9.27
CA GLU A 121 8.24 -21.95 9.03
C GLU A 121 7.45 -22.05 10.36
N GLN A 122 7.82 -23.00 11.23
CA GLN A 122 7.17 -23.16 12.55
C GLN A 122 7.44 -21.96 13.45
N TYR A 123 8.69 -21.49 13.51
CA TYR A 123 9.03 -20.30 14.29
C TYR A 123 8.24 -19.06 13.84
N LEU A 124 8.04 -18.90 12.53
CA LEU A 124 7.25 -17.81 11.97
C LEU A 124 5.77 -17.92 12.33
N LEU A 125 5.20 -19.14 12.33
CA LEU A 125 3.83 -19.40 12.77
C LEU A 125 3.63 -19.02 14.24
N GLU A 126 4.63 -19.20 15.09
CA GLU A 126 4.55 -18.81 16.50
C GLU A 126 4.72 -17.30 16.70
N ILE A 127 5.66 -16.68 15.99
CA ILE A 127 6.04 -15.29 16.28
C ILE A 127 5.16 -14.25 15.60
N CYS A 128 4.67 -14.53 14.39
CA CYS A 128 3.87 -13.56 13.64
C CYS A 128 2.57 -13.19 14.35
N PRO A 129 1.81 -14.15 14.95
CA PRO A 129 0.60 -13.82 15.72
C PRO A 129 0.85 -12.96 16.96
N THR A 130 2.08 -12.96 17.51
CA THR A 130 2.44 -12.09 18.65
C THR A 130 2.60 -10.62 18.24
N GLN A 131 2.56 -10.31 16.95
CA GLN A 131 2.70 -8.97 16.41
C GLN A 131 1.35 -8.43 15.92
N ARG A 132 1.32 -7.13 15.64
CA ARG A 132 0.15 -6.46 15.06
C ARG A 132 0.41 -6.11 13.60
N LEU A 133 -0.58 -6.31 12.75
CA LEU A 133 -0.55 -5.90 11.35
C LEU A 133 -1.55 -4.76 11.13
N ALA A 134 -1.06 -3.61 10.68
CA ALA A 134 -1.85 -2.38 10.55
C ALA A 134 -2.63 -2.00 11.82
N GLY A 135 -2.03 -2.21 13.01
CA GLY A 135 -2.67 -1.96 14.30
C GLY A 135 -3.66 -3.04 14.77
N GLY A 136 -4.09 -3.92 13.86
CA GLY A 136 -4.99 -5.04 14.13
C GLY A 136 -4.28 -6.26 14.73
N THR A 137 -5.08 -7.16 15.27
CA THR A 137 -4.62 -8.41 15.89
C THR A 137 -4.61 -9.53 14.84
N ILE A 138 -3.50 -10.26 14.74
CA ILE A 138 -3.43 -11.45 13.90
C ILE A 138 -4.06 -12.62 14.67
N THR A 139 -5.16 -13.16 14.18
CA THR A 139 -5.88 -14.26 14.84
C THR A 139 -5.44 -15.63 14.33
N GLU A 140 -5.09 -15.72 13.05
CA GLU A 140 -4.72 -16.97 12.41
C GLU A 140 -3.75 -16.71 11.25
N ILE A 141 -2.81 -17.64 11.04
CA ILE A 141 -2.02 -17.76 9.81
C ILE A 141 -2.17 -19.20 9.35
N THR A 142 -2.76 -19.41 8.17
CA THR A 142 -3.07 -20.77 7.70
C THR A 142 -1.83 -21.59 7.42
N LYS A 143 -0.81 -20.98 6.80
CA LYS A 143 0.43 -21.67 6.45
C LYS A 143 1.57 -20.67 6.27
N VAL A 144 2.78 -21.06 6.64
CA VAL A 144 4.01 -20.41 6.20
C VAL A 144 4.75 -21.35 5.24
N ASN A 145 5.28 -20.83 4.14
CA ASN A 145 6.24 -21.56 3.32
C ASN A 145 7.53 -20.75 3.18
N VAL A 146 8.67 -21.41 3.22
CA VAL A 146 9.98 -20.85 2.85
C VAL A 146 10.43 -21.56 1.58
N ILE A 147 10.59 -20.82 0.49
CA ILE A 147 11.03 -21.37 -0.79
C ILE A 147 12.24 -20.61 -1.32
N ALA A 148 12.98 -21.23 -2.24
CA ALA A 148 13.96 -20.51 -3.04
C ALA A 148 13.28 -19.37 -3.80
N PHE A 149 13.95 -18.22 -3.93
CA PHE A 149 13.39 -17.08 -4.64
C PHE A 149 13.14 -17.43 -6.11
N PRO A 150 11.90 -17.33 -6.63
CA PRO A 150 11.58 -17.69 -8.00
C PRO A 150 12.41 -16.91 -9.01
N GLN A 151 13.13 -17.61 -9.89
CA GLN A 151 13.93 -16.98 -10.95
C GLN A 151 13.24 -17.03 -12.31
N GLU A 152 12.42 -18.07 -12.53
CA GLU A 152 11.72 -18.27 -13.80
C GLU A 152 10.25 -17.84 -13.73
N GLU A 153 9.73 -17.39 -14.88
CA GLU A 153 8.32 -17.04 -15.04
C GLU A 153 7.38 -18.22 -14.70
N ARG A 154 7.78 -19.45 -15.05
CA ARG A 154 6.99 -20.66 -14.78
C ARG A 154 6.79 -20.89 -13.28
N GLU A 155 7.83 -20.66 -12.48
CA GLU A 155 7.80 -20.76 -11.03
C GLU A 155 6.90 -19.68 -10.44
N THR A 156 7.06 -18.43 -10.89
CA THR A 156 6.22 -17.31 -10.48
C THR A 156 4.75 -17.59 -10.77
N ARG A 157 4.40 -18.00 -11.99
CA ARG A 157 3.01 -18.35 -12.35
C ARG A 157 2.46 -19.52 -11.54
N LYS A 158 3.29 -20.50 -11.17
CA LYS A 158 2.88 -21.60 -10.27
C LYS A 158 2.57 -21.08 -8.87
N LEU A 159 3.39 -20.18 -8.34
CA LEU A 159 3.16 -19.54 -7.05
C LEU A 159 1.89 -18.66 -7.08
N MET A 160 1.73 -17.80 -8.08
CA MET A 160 0.58 -16.90 -8.22
C MET A 160 -0.76 -17.65 -8.26
N ARG A 161 -0.81 -18.83 -8.91
CA ARG A 161 -2.00 -19.69 -8.92
C ARG A 161 -2.41 -20.18 -7.53
N ARG A 162 -1.46 -20.37 -6.61
CA ARG A 162 -1.72 -20.78 -5.22
C ARG A 162 -2.23 -19.63 -4.34
N LEU A 163 -2.12 -18.39 -4.83
CA LEU A 163 -2.59 -17.18 -4.15
C LEU A 163 -3.99 -16.74 -4.67
N LEU A 164 -4.60 -17.54 -5.55
CA LEU A 164 -5.99 -17.36 -5.94
C LEU A 164 -6.91 -18.07 -4.93
N PRO A 165 -8.09 -17.49 -4.62
CA PRO A 165 -8.58 -16.20 -5.06
C PRO A 165 -7.94 -15.05 -4.27
N GLY A 166 -7.48 -13.99 -4.93
CA GLY A 166 -6.90 -12.81 -4.28
C GLY A 166 -6.54 -11.73 -5.29
N PHE A 167 -6.21 -10.54 -4.80
CA PHE A 167 -5.75 -9.41 -5.60
C PHE A 167 -4.46 -8.85 -5.00
N ILE A 168 -3.50 -8.57 -5.87
CA ILE A 168 -2.18 -8.05 -5.53
C ILE A 168 -2.25 -6.53 -5.58
N LEU A 169 -1.72 -5.87 -4.56
CA LEU A 169 -1.58 -4.42 -4.55
C LEU A 169 -0.25 -4.02 -5.18
N LEU A 170 -0.31 -3.24 -6.26
CA LEU A 170 0.86 -2.73 -6.99
C LEU A 170 0.88 -1.20 -6.96
N ASP A 171 2.06 -0.62 -7.05
CA ASP A 171 2.33 0.80 -7.26
C ASP A 171 2.12 1.16 -8.73
N ARG A 172 1.34 2.21 -8.96
CA ARG A 172 1.09 2.86 -10.25
C ARG A 172 1.21 4.37 -10.15
N SER A 173 2.04 4.87 -9.23
CA SER A 173 2.34 6.31 -9.13
C SER A 173 2.90 6.90 -10.44
N GLU A 174 3.50 6.05 -11.30
CA GLU A 174 3.89 6.42 -12.66
C GLU A 174 2.72 6.83 -13.58
N LEU A 175 1.52 6.28 -13.39
CA LEU A 175 0.32 6.69 -14.13
C LEU A 175 -0.19 8.06 -13.67
N LEU A 176 -0.08 8.34 -12.37
CA LEU A 176 -0.42 9.65 -11.81
C LEU A 176 0.46 10.75 -12.40
N ALA A 177 1.78 10.53 -12.45
CA ALA A 177 2.72 11.49 -13.02
C ALA A 177 2.40 11.80 -14.50
N LYS A 178 2.14 10.76 -15.30
CA LYS A 178 1.75 10.91 -16.71
C LYS A 178 0.43 11.67 -16.87
N HIS A 179 -0.60 11.31 -16.10
CA HIS A 179 -1.90 11.98 -16.15
C HIS A 179 -1.78 13.45 -15.75
N TYR A 180 -0.96 13.77 -14.74
CA TYR A 180 -0.68 15.15 -14.35
C TYR A 180 -0.01 15.95 -15.49
N GLU A 181 0.97 15.38 -16.17
CA GLU A 181 1.63 16.02 -17.31
C GLU A 181 0.64 16.29 -18.48
N GLU A 182 -0.21 15.33 -18.81
CA GLU A 182 -1.24 15.46 -19.85
C GLU A 182 -2.28 16.55 -19.50
N LEU A 183 -2.71 16.60 -18.23
CA LEU A 183 -3.62 17.64 -17.75
C LEU A 183 -2.98 19.03 -17.79
N LYS A 184 -1.72 19.14 -17.38
CA LYS A 184 -0.98 20.40 -17.34
C LYS A 184 -0.75 21.01 -18.72
N GLN A 185 -0.67 20.18 -19.77
CA GLN A 185 -0.60 20.65 -21.16
C GLN A 185 -1.89 21.39 -21.58
N ASN A 186 -3.04 20.97 -21.06
CA ASN A 186 -4.33 21.56 -21.39
C ASN A 186 -4.70 22.74 -20.48
N ASN A 187 -4.27 22.71 -19.22
CA ASN A 187 -4.53 23.77 -18.24
C ASN A 187 -3.34 23.93 -17.28
N SER A 188 -2.70 25.10 -17.34
CA SER A 188 -1.51 25.41 -16.53
C SER A 188 -1.79 25.58 -15.03
N GLN A 189 -3.05 25.76 -14.63
CA GLN A 189 -3.46 25.92 -13.22
C GLN A 189 -3.73 24.59 -12.50
N ILE A 190 -3.63 23.45 -13.18
CA ILE A 190 -3.91 22.15 -12.57
C ILE A 190 -2.82 21.78 -11.55
N GLU A 191 -3.27 21.33 -10.37
CA GLU A 191 -2.41 20.83 -9.32
C GLU A 191 -2.37 19.29 -9.31
N MET A 192 -1.37 18.72 -8.64
CA MET A 192 -1.21 17.26 -8.55
C MET A 192 -2.41 16.59 -7.88
N ILE A 193 -3.05 17.28 -6.93
CA ILE A 193 -4.21 16.75 -6.22
C ILE A 193 -5.42 16.58 -7.15
N ASP A 194 -5.60 17.47 -8.13
CA ASP A 194 -6.68 17.36 -9.12
C ASP A 194 -6.50 16.09 -9.97
N ALA A 195 -5.27 15.88 -10.47
CA ALA A 195 -4.93 14.67 -11.21
C ALA A 195 -5.12 13.41 -10.36
N TRP A 196 -4.80 13.46 -9.06
CA TRP A 196 -4.99 12.35 -8.14
C TRP A 196 -6.47 12.02 -7.88
N LEU A 197 -7.32 13.05 -7.74
CA LEU A 197 -8.75 12.88 -7.53
C LEU A 197 -9.43 12.18 -8.72
N ASP A 198 -8.95 12.37 -9.94
CA ASP A 198 -9.49 11.72 -11.14
C ASP A 198 -9.47 10.19 -11.05
N PHE A 199 -8.49 9.62 -10.35
CA PHE A 199 -8.43 8.17 -10.11
C PHE A 199 -9.56 7.70 -9.18
N SER A 200 -10.14 8.57 -8.35
CA SER A 200 -11.26 8.25 -7.46
C SER A 200 -12.63 8.64 -8.02
N THR A 201 -12.76 9.77 -8.73
CA THR A 201 -14.05 10.33 -9.17
C THR A 201 -14.65 9.60 -10.36
N ILE A 202 -15.96 9.34 -10.34
CA ILE A 202 -16.71 8.92 -11.53
C ILE A 202 -17.16 10.19 -12.26
N LYS A 203 -16.60 10.43 -13.45
CA LYS A 203 -16.96 11.59 -14.28
C LYS A 203 -17.86 11.14 -15.42
N MET A 204 -18.80 12.01 -15.78
CA MET A 204 -19.69 11.80 -16.92
C MET A 204 -19.64 13.03 -17.82
N ARG A 205 -19.77 12.82 -19.12
CA ARG A 205 -19.80 13.87 -20.14
C ARG A 205 -21.08 13.77 -20.95
N ALA A 206 -21.68 14.93 -21.21
CA ALA A 206 -22.81 15.04 -22.12
C ALA A 206 -22.32 14.98 -23.58
N ILE A 207 -22.95 14.13 -24.38
CA ILE A 207 -22.75 13.98 -25.82
C ILE A 207 -24.02 14.52 -26.51
N PRO A 208 -23.88 15.50 -27.42
CA PRO A 208 -25.03 16.08 -28.11
C PRO A 208 -25.69 15.04 -29.04
N VAL A 209 -27.02 15.07 -29.13
CA VAL A 209 -27.79 14.16 -30.02
C VAL A 209 -27.61 14.53 -31.50
N ARG A 210 -27.21 15.78 -31.78
CA ARG A 210 -26.87 16.26 -33.13
C ARG A 210 -25.42 16.72 -33.12
N GLU A 211 -24.62 16.24 -34.07
CA GLU A 211 -23.16 16.45 -34.12
C GLU A 211 -22.74 17.92 -34.28
N ASP A 212 -23.66 18.81 -34.68
CA ASP A 212 -23.35 20.18 -35.10
C ASP A 212 -23.21 21.21 -33.97
N LYS A 213 -23.42 20.85 -32.69
CA LYS A 213 -23.31 21.80 -31.57
C LYS A 213 -22.82 21.16 -30.27
N GLN A 214 -22.02 21.90 -29.50
CA GLN A 214 -21.80 21.54 -28.10
C GLN A 214 -23.12 21.63 -27.33
N PRO A 215 -23.41 20.67 -26.43
CA PRO A 215 -24.68 20.65 -25.71
C PRO A 215 -24.77 21.83 -24.75
N GLU A 216 -25.84 22.62 -24.87
CA GLU A 216 -26.18 23.70 -23.93
C GLU A 216 -27.17 23.22 -22.86
N ILE A 217 -27.32 24.01 -21.79
CA ILE A 217 -28.27 23.70 -20.70
C ILE A 217 -29.70 23.67 -21.28
N GLY A 218 -30.34 22.50 -21.24
CA GLY A 218 -31.69 22.29 -21.76
C GLY A 218 -31.74 21.47 -23.05
N ASP A 219 -30.60 21.23 -23.69
CA ASP A 219 -30.54 20.37 -24.87
C ASP A 219 -30.68 18.89 -24.52
N SER A 220 -31.24 18.11 -25.46
CA SER A 220 -31.20 16.66 -25.37
C SER A 220 -29.77 16.15 -25.59
N ALA A 221 -29.24 15.41 -24.63
CA ALA A 221 -27.90 14.82 -24.66
C ALA A 221 -27.91 13.39 -24.10
N TYR A 222 -27.01 12.56 -24.62
CA TYR A 222 -26.68 11.28 -24.00
C TYR A 222 -25.55 11.48 -23.01
N TRP A 223 -25.57 10.77 -21.89
CA TRP A 223 -24.47 10.81 -20.94
C TRP A 223 -23.56 9.60 -21.09
N GLU A 224 -22.26 9.86 -21.18
CA GLU A 224 -21.23 8.84 -21.27
C GLU A 224 -20.28 8.95 -20.08
N TYR A 225 -19.85 7.80 -19.55
CA TYR A 225 -18.79 7.76 -18.55
C TYR A 225 -17.45 8.13 -19.18
N ILE A 226 -16.75 9.06 -18.55
CA ILE A 226 -15.35 9.32 -18.91
C ILE A 226 -14.51 8.18 -18.31
N PRO A 227 -13.72 7.46 -19.13
CA PRO A 227 -12.80 6.46 -18.64
C PRO A 227 -11.83 7.03 -17.59
N LYS A 228 -11.40 6.18 -16.66
CA LYS A 228 -10.33 6.52 -15.73
C LYS A 228 -9.02 6.77 -16.47
N PRO A 229 -8.07 7.54 -15.90
CA PRO A 229 -6.78 7.84 -16.53
C PRO A 229 -5.93 6.62 -16.90
N GLY A 230 -6.23 5.45 -16.32
CA GLY A 230 -5.62 4.19 -16.70
C GLY A 230 -6.60 3.04 -16.63
N SER A 231 -6.24 1.93 -17.29
CA SER A 231 -6.99 0.69 -17.24
C SER A 231 -6.70 -0.11 -15.96
N GLY A 232 -7.61 -0.99 -15.59
CA GLY A 232 -7.52 -1.80 -14.37
C GLY A 232 -8.26 -1.18 -13.19
N TYR A 233 -8.06 -1.77 -12.01
CA TYR A 233 -8.70 -1.30 -10.78
C TYR A 233 -7.73 -0.41 -10.01
N LEU A 234 -7.73 0.88 -10.36
CA LEU A 234 -6.86 1.88 -9.78
C LEU A 234 -7.49 2.50 -8.53
N VAL A 235 -6.67 2.68 -7.49
CA VAL A 235 -7.10 3.21 -6.20
C VAL A 235 -6.12 4.26 -5.70
N PRO A 236 -6.58 5.36 -5.11
CA PRO A 236 -5.72 6.25 -4.35
C PRO A 236 -5.09 5.51 -3.16
N LEU A 237 -3.79 5.70 -2.94
CA LEU A 237 -3.04 4.98 -1.91
C LEU A 237 -2.02 5.91 -1.26
N MET A 238 -1.91 5.90 0.08
CA MET A 238 -0.78 6.53 0.74
C MET A 238 0.46 5.64 0.63
N THR A 239 1.54 6.22 0.11
CA THR A 239 2.77 5.50 -0.19
C THR A 239 3.92 5.89 0.73
N GLY A 240 3.80 6.93 1.55
CA GLY A 240 4.83 7.27 2.51
C GLY A 240 4.66 8.65 3.12
N TYR A 241 5.79 9.31 3.36
CA TYR A 241 5.88 10.55 4.10
C TYR A 241 6.89 11.54 3.50
N GLN A 242 6.58 12.83 3.54
CA GLN A 242 7.43 13.93 3.14
C GLN A 242 7.77 14.79 4.36
N THR A 243 9.03 15.17 4.55
CA THR A 243 9.39 16.08 5.65
C THR A 243 8.81 17.48 5.44
N ILE A 244 8.26 18.04 6.50
CA ILE A 244 7.82 19.44 6.60
C ILE A 244 8.67 20.26 7.58
N SER A 245 9.75 19.67 8.08
CA SER A 245 10.69 20.30 9.00
C SER A 245 12.11 19.76 8.79
N PRO A 246 13.15 20.48 9.23
CA PRO A 246 14.51 19.95 9.25
C PRO A 246 14.63 18.67 10.09
N LEU A 247 15.66 17.87 9.80
CA LEU A 247 16.03 16.73 10.65
C LEU A 247 16.66 17.24 11.95
N TYR A 248 15.97 17.02 13.06
CA TYR A 248 16.46 17.36 14.39
C TYR A 248 17.32 16.23 14.96
N PRO A 249 18.47 16.54 15.61
CA PRO A 249 19.26 15.54 16.32
C PRO A 249 18.46 14.92 17.48
N ALA A 250 18.89 13.72 17.87
CA ALA A 250 18.35 12.99 19.02
C ALA A 250 18.34 13.86 20.28
N GLY A 251 17.24 13.81 21.04
CA GLY A 251 17.06 14.57 22.28
C GLY A 251 16.68 16.04 22.13
N LYS A 252 16.58 16.58 20.90
CA LYS A 252 16.19 18.00 20.68
C LYS A 252 14.67 18.23 20.75
N VAL A 253 13.86 17.24 20.38
CA VAL A 253 12.40 17.35 20.37
C VAL A 253 11.87 16.65 21.62
N ASP A 254 11.03 17.35 22.37
CA ASP A 254 10.40 16.80 23.58
C ASP A 254 9.33 15.75 23.24
N LYS A 255 9.08 14.84 24.19
CA LYS A 255 8.01 13.82 24.12
C LYS A 255 8.08 12.91 22.88
N THR A 256 9.28 12.66 22.35
CA THR A 256 9.49 11.65 21.31
C THR A 256 9.31 10.24 21.88
N ARG A 257 9.15 9.26 20.99
CA ARG A 257 9.01 7.84 21.37
C ARG A 257 10.28 7.31 22.04
N ASP A 258 11.44 7.76 21.56
CA ASP A 258 12.75 7.48 22.13
C ASP A 258 13.64 8.73 22.03
N PRO A 259 14.54 8.94 23.01
CA PRO A 259 15.43 10.11 23.01
C PRO A 259 16.65 9.95 22.11
N ASN A 260 16.90 8.74 21.56
CA ASN A 260 18.16 8.38 20.90
C ASN A 260 18.06 8.36 19.36
N THR A 261 16.89 8.56 18.78
CA THR A 261 16.69 8.58 17.32
C THR A 261 16.47 10.02 16.84
N PRO A 262 17.07 10.44 15.71
CA PRO A 262 16.76 11.72 15.07
C PRO A 262 15.26 11.85 14.74
N PHE A 263 14.76 13.07 14.72
CA PHE A 263 13.32 13.34 14.55
C PHE A 263 13.06 14.38 13.47
N CYS A 264 12.00 14.18 12.68
CA CYS A 264 11.44 15.21 11.80
C CYS A 264 9.91 15.11 11.77
N PHE A 265 9.23 16.24 11.59
CA PHE A 265 7.82 16.28 11.27
C PHE A 265 7.61 15.97 9.80
N VAL A 266 6.57 15.20 9.52
CA VAL A 266 6.24 14.72 8.19
C VAL A 266 4.76 14.83 7.89
N GLU A 267 4.43 14.93 6.60
CA GLU A 267 3.08 14.78 6.05
C GLU A 267 2.99 13.55 5.15
N ALA A 268 1.77 13.09 4.89
CA ALA A 268 1.54 11.91 4.05
C ALA A 268 1.77 12.19 2.57
N ILE A 269 2.45 11.26 1.89
CA ILE A 269 2.56 11.21 0.43
C ILE A 269 1.50 10.26 -0.13
N TYR A 270 0.80 10.72 -1.15
CA TYR A 270 -0.19 9.93 -1.88
C TYR A 270 0.30 9.59 -3.28
N GLY A 271 0.02 8.36 -3.68
CA GLY A 271 0.19 7.85 -5.04
C GLY A 271 -1.06 7.10 -5.48
N VAL A 272 -0.89 6.27 -6.51
CA VAL A 272 -1.98 5.41 -7.03
C VAL A 272 -1.51 3.98 -6.95
N GLY A 273 -2.38 3.11 -6.42
CA GLY A 273 -2.21 1.66 -6.45
C GLY A 273 -3.09 1.01 -7.51
N GLU A 274 -2.76 -0.21 -7.92
CA GLU A 274 -3.59 -1.07 -8.74
C GLU A 274 -3.84 -2.39 -8.00
N TRP A 275 -5.11 -2.79 -7.90
CA TRP A 275 -5.47 -4.15 -7.53
C TRP A 275 -5.46 -5.04 -8.78
N LYS A 276 -4.46 -5.90 -8.89
CA LYS A 276 -4.24 -6.77 -10.05
C LYS A 276 -4.38 -8.23 -9.67
N SER A 277 -5.05 -9.02 -10.51
CA SER A 277 -5.20 -10.45 -10.24
C SER A 277 -3.85 -11.19 -10.36
N PRO A 278 -3.53 -12.15 -9.46
CA PRO A 278 -2.27 -12.88 -9.44
C PRO A 278 -1.87 -13.53 -10.77
N HIS A 279 -2.82 -14.04 -11.55
CA HIS A 279 -2.53 -14.70 -12.83
C HIS A 279 -1.90 -13.78 -13.88
N ARG A 280 -1.95 -12.46 -13.68
CA ARG A 280 -1.35 -11.46 -14.56
C ARG A 280 0.07 -11.04 -14.15
N ILE A 281 0.66 -11.72 -13.16
CA ILE A 281 2.03 -11.50 -12.71
C ILE A 281 2.91 -12.64 -13.21
N ASP A 282 3.93 -12.26 -13.97
CA ASP A 282 4.95 -13.12 -14.56
C ASP A 282 6.29 -13.04 -13.83
N ASP A 283 6.56 -11.93 -13.14
CA ASP A 283 7.76 -11.73 -12.32
C ASP A 283 7.39 -11.23 -10.91
N ILE A 284 7.86 -11.97 -9.89
CA ILE A 284 7.60 -11.67 -8.48
C ILE A 284 8.13 -10.28 -8.07
N ARG A 285 9.23 -9.81 -8.67
CA ARG A 285 9.85 -8.52 -8.35
C ARG A 285 8.94 -7.33 -8.66
N GLN A 286 7.92 -7.52 -9.51
CA GLN A 286 6.94 -6.49 -9.85
C GLN A 286 6.04 -6.13 -8.66
N LEU A 287 5.82 -7.07 -7.74
CA LEU A 287 4.85 -6.91 -6.65
C LEU A 287 5.50 -6.65 -5.29
N LEU A 288 6.83 -6.80 -5.19
CA LEU A 288 7.57 -6.54 -3.97
C LEU A 288 7.66 -5.03 -3.73
N TRP A 289 7.04 -4.56 -2.65
CA TRP A 289 7.21 -3.20 -2.16
C TRP A 289 8.49 -3.09 -1.35
N CYS A 290 9.12 -1.92 -1.42
CA CYS A 290 10.38 -1.61 -0.77
C CYS A 290 10.37 -0.16 -0.29
N TYR A 291 11.25 0.16 0.66
CA TYR A 291 11.50 1.54 1.07
C TYR A 291 12.37 2.24 0.02
N ASP A 292 11.98 3.45 -0.34
CA ASP A 292 12.74 4.38 -1.17
C ASP A 292 12.93 5.68 -0.38
N TYR A 293 14.17 5.89 0.06
CA TYR A 293 14.57 7.03 0.89
C TYR A 293 15.47 7.95 0.08
N GLN A 294 15.03 9.20 -0.08
CA GLN A 294 15.79 10.24 -0.76
C GLN A 294 16.15 11.31 0.27
N GLU A 295 17.28 11.09 0.96
CA GLU A 295 17.73 11.93 2.09
C GLU A 295 17.82 13.41 1.74
N GLY A 296 18.34 13.75 0.55
CA GLY A 296 18.47 15.13 0.11
C GLY A 296 17.14 15.86 -0.13
N GLU A 297 16.08 15.11 -0.42
CA GLU A 297 14.75 15.65 -0.73
C GLU A 297 13.76 15.49 0.43
N GLY A 298 14.15 14.80 1.52
CA GLY A 298 13.28 14.55 2.67
C GLY A 298 12.09 13.62 2.35
N VAL A 299 12.25 12.74 1.36
CA VAL A 299 11.20 11.81 0.91
C VAL A 299 11.41 10.44 1.55
N TYR A 300 10.41 9.96 2.30
CA TYR A 300 10.34 8.62 2.87
C TYR A 300 9.17 7.86 2.25
N ARG A 301 9.35 7.32 1.04
CA ARG A 301 8.26 6.64 0.31
C ARG A 301 8.47 5.15 0.20
N CYS A 302 7.39 4.46 -0.17
CA CYS A 302 7.38 3.06 -0.50
C CYS A 302 6.95 2.92 -1.96
N CYS A 303 7.64 2.09 -2.73
CA CYS A 303 7.31 1.80 -4.12
C CYS A 303 7.61 0.34 -4.45
N ASN A 304 7.19 -0.14 -5.61
CA ASN A 304 7.63 -1.47 -6.06
C ASN A 304 9.11 -1.45 -6.47
N GLN A 305 9.82 -2.54 -6.15
CA GLN A 305 11.26 -2.70 -6.41
C GLN A 305 11.64 -2.46 -7.87
N GLN A 306 10.77 -2.86 -8.80
CA GLN A 306 11.01 -2.63 -10.23
C GLN A 306 11.08 -1.13 -10.57
N THR A 307 10.32 -0.28 -9.89
CA THR A 307 10.33 1.18 -10.09
C THR A 307 11.71 1.77 -9.77
N ILE A 308 12.34 1.33 -8.66
CA ILE A 308 13.72 1.74 -8.31
C ILE A 308 14.72 1.27 -9.37
N SER A 309 14.59 0.03 -9.83
CA SER A 309 15.48 -0.54 -10.86
C SER A 309 15.41 0.19 -12.22
N ARG A 310 14.27 0.83 -12.52
CA ARG A 310 14.08 1.68 -13.71
C ARG A 310 14.71 3.05 -13.52
N GLN A 311 14.65 3.62 -12.32
CA GLN A 311 15.26 4.92 -11.98
C GLN A 311 16.79 4.84 -11.87
N SER A 312 17.35 3.72 -11.42
CA SER A 312 18.80 3.52 -11.26
C SER A 312 19.54 3.16 -12.55
N LYS A 313 18.83 2.80 -13.63
CA LYS A 313 19.43 2.72 -14.97
C LYS A 313 19.52 4.14 -15.52
N PRO A 314 20.73 4.71 -15.73
CA PRO A 314 20.84 6.03 -16.32
C PRO A 314 20.16 5.98 -17.69
N ASN A 315 19.24 6.92 -17.91
CA ASN A 315 18.59 7.16 -19.18
C ASN A 315 19.68 7.45 -20.23
N LYS A 316 20.20 6.39 -20.88
CA LYS A 316 21.12 6.55 -22.00
C LYS A 316 20.29 7.13 -23.14
N LYS A 317 20.59 8.40 -23.43
CA LYS A 317 20.15 9.25 -24.55
C LYS A 317 18.89 10.06 -24.30
N VAL A 318 19.06 11.20 -23.61
CA VAL A 318 18.51 12.44 -24.13
C VAL A 318 19.70 13.27 -24.59
N ARG A 319 19.86 13.40 -25.91
CA ARG A 319 20.76 14.40 -26.49
C ARG A 319 20.16 15.76 -26.14
N ILE A 320 20.85 16.51 -25.30
CA ILE A 320 20.70 17.96 -25.27
C ILE A 320 21.24 18.43 -26.62
N ILE A 321 20.35 18.95 -27.46
CA ILE A 321 20.74 19.80 -28.59
C ILE A 321 20.68 21.22 -28.04
N ASP A 322 21.75 21.97 -28.28
CA ASP A 322 21.97 23.35 -27.83
C ASP A 322 20.82 24.31 -28.15
#